data_AF-A0A962XW70-F1
#
_entry.id   AF-A0A962XW70-F1
#
_cell.length_a   1.000
_cell.length_b   1.000
_cell.length_c   1.000
_cell.angle_alpha   90.00
_cell.angle_beta   90.00
_cell.angle_gamma   90.00
#
_symmetry.space_group_name_H-M   'P 1'
#
loop_
_entity.id
_entity.type
_entity.pdbx_description
1 polymer ?
#
loop_
_entity_poly.entity_id
_entity_poly.type
_entity_poly.pdbx_seq_one_letter_code
_entity_poly.pdbx_strand_id
1 'polypeptide(L)'
;MPSTLSSVVRFSVLTIASLLTACSGDPGTGPVDVKWDRDVCTRCNMVLSDRQHSAQVRHTPADGRLSQVKKFDDLGCAVLWLDQQPWRDDAGVELWVTDQHNGAWIDARTAHYVTGKQTPMQYGLGAQTQAGAGTLDFTAAREHVYRVEQQFNVHGGNLEHREPPALPAIN
;
A
#
# COMPACT_ATOMS: atom_id res chain seq x y z
N MET A 1 -33.76 -72.88 -21.05
CA MET A 1 -32.49 -72.55 -21.73
C MET A 1 -32.32 -71.04 -21.65
N PRO A 2 -31.15 -70.53 -21.22
CA PRO A 2 -30.97 -69.16 -20.76
C PRO A 2 -30.46 -68.23 -21.86
N SER A 3 -30.71 -66.93 -21.72
CA SER A 3 -29.79 -65.91 -22.23
C SER A 3 -30.02 -64.61 -21.44
N THR A 4 -29.27 -64.48 -20.35
CA THR A 4 -29.05 -63.26 -19.59
C THR A 4 -27.97 -62.41 -20.27
N LEU A 5 -28.29 -61.18 -20.63
CA LEU A 5 -27.39 -60.05 -20.95
C LEU A 5 -28.24 -58.80 -20.66
N SER A 6 -27.79 -57.69 -20.09
CA SER A 6 -26.46 -57.17 -19.83
C SER A 6 -26.59 -56.06 -18.77
N SER A 7 -25.57 -55.92 -17.94
CA SER A 7 -25.35 -54.84 -16.98
C SER A 7 -25.54 -53.45 -17.59
N VAL A 8 -26.14 -52.54 -16.83
CA VAL A 8 -25.81 -51.11 -16.92
C VAL A 8 -25.53 -50.60 -15.51
N VAL A 9 -24.24 -50.55 -15.18
CA VAL A 9 -23.74 -49.93 -13.97
C VAL A 9 -24.07 -48.44 -14.06
N ARG A 10 -25.04 -47.98 -13.26
CA ARG A 10 -25.34 -46.57 -13.12
C ARG A 10 -24.26 -45.94 -12.24
N PHE A 11 -23.13 -45.60 -12.85
CA PHE A 11 -22.18 -44.66 -12.27
C PHE A 11 -22.85 -43.28 -12.29
N SER A 12 -23.53 -42.94 -11.20
CA SER A 12 -23.90 -41.56 -10.89
C SER A 12 -22.62 -40.78 -10.61
N VAL A 13 -21.91 -40.37 -11.66
CA VAL A 13 -20.87 -39.34 -11.57
C VAL A 13 -21.62 -38.02 -11.40
N LEU A 14 -21.95 -37.70 -10.16
CA LEU A 14 -22.50 -36.40 -9.78
C LEU A 14 -21.38 -35.37 -9.98
N THR A 15 -21.52 -34.65 -11.08
CA THR A 15 -20.76 -33.51 -11.57
C THR A 15 -20.22 -32.62 -10.43
N ILE A 16 -18.95 -32.79 -10.08
CA ILE A 16 -18.17 -31.76 -9.38
C ILE A 16 -17.80 -30.70 -10.44
N ALA A 17 -18.77 -29.88 -10.81
CA ALA A 17 -18.53 -28.62 -11.51
C ALA A 17 -18.62 -27.50 -10.47
N SER A 18 -17.68 -27.52 -9.52
CA SER A 18 -17.45 -26.38 -8.64
C SER A 18 -16.88 -25.26 -9.51
N LEU A 19 -17.77 -24.36 -9.89
CA LEU A 19 -17.49 -23.11 -10.58
C LEU A 19 -16.40 -22.34 -9.82
N LEU A 20 -15.20 -22.29 -10.37
CA LEU A 20 -14.12 -21.40 -9.95
C LEU A 20 -14.48 -19.97 -10.36
N THR A 21 -15.47 -19.35 -9.71
CA THR A 21 -15.68 -17.90 -9.80
C THR A 21 -14.78 -17.20 -8.78
N ALA A 22 -13.47 -17.28 -8.98
CA ALA A 22 -12.51 -16.46 -8.25
C ALA A 22 -12.11 -15.26 -9.11
N CYS A 23 -13.07 -14.37 -9.41
CA CYS A 23 -12.75 -13.04 -9.92
C CYS A 23 -12.48 -12.11 -8.73
N SER A 24 -11.35 -12.31 -8.05
CA SER A 24 -10.78 -11.30 -7.15
C SER A 24 -9.95 -10.30 -7.97
N GLY A 25 -10.61 -9.61 -8.91
CA GLY A 25 -9.98 -8.56 -9.72
C GLY A 25 -9.74 -7.30 -8.89
N ASP A 26 -8.81 -6.46 -9.33
CA ASP A 26 -8.62 -5.13 -8.77
C ASP A 26 -9.92 -4.32 -8.94
N PRO A 27 -10.54 -3.83 -7.86
CA PRO A 27 -11.79 -3.04 -7.92
C PRO A 27 -11.61 -1.68 -8.61
N GLY A 28 -10.38 -1.27 -8.93
CA GLY A 28 -10.07 -0.02 -9.64
C GLY A 28 -9.96 1.21 -8.74
N THR A 29 -10.36 1.09 -7.47
CA THR A 29 -10.26 2.10 -6.42
C THR A 29 -9.88 1.44 -5.09
N GLY A 30 -9.37 2.21 -4.14
CA GLY A 30 -9.00 1.72 -2.83
C GLY A 30 -7.67 0.95 -2.83
N PRO A 31 -7.26 0.48 -1.64
CA PRO A 31 -6.09 -0.38 -1.50
C PRO A 31 -6.38 -1.78 -2.08
N VAL A 32 -5.33 -2.51 -2.42
CA VAL A 32 -5.42 -3.92 -2.81
C VAL A 32 -4.80 -4.83 -1.77
N ASP A 33 -5.11 -6.12 -1.84
CA ASP A 33 -4.46 -7.11 -1.00
C ASP A 33 -2.94 -7.12 -1.20
N VAL A 34 -2.24 -7.23 -0.08
CA VAL A 34 -0.79 -7.42 -0.03
C VAL A 34 -0.49 -8.89 0.15
N LYS A 35 0.36 -9.43 -0.73
CA LYS A 35 0.99 -10.74 -0.54
C LYS A 35 2.20 -10.52 0.37
N TRP A 36 1.93 -10.55 1.66
CA TRP A 36 2.94 -10.41 2.71
C TRP A 36 4.09 -11.38 2.49
N ASP A 37 5.31 -10.93 2.81
CA ASP A 37 6.55 -11.68 2.62
C ASP A 37 6.87 -12.02 1.14
N ARG A 38 6.21 -11.35 0.19
CA ARG A 38 6.44 -11.52 -1.26
C ARG A 38 6.39 -10.22 -2.05
N ASP A 39 5.42 -9.35 -1.76
CA ASP A 39 5.32 -8.05 -2.41
C ASP A 39 6.48 -7.15 -1.98
N VAL A 40 7.01 -6.37 -2.92
CA VAL A 40 8.19 -5.54 -2.72
C VAL A 40 7.79 -4.07 -2.68
N CYS A 41 8.37 -3.33 -1.74
CA CYS A 41 8.19 -1.90 -1.62
C CYS A 41 8.83 -1.19 -2.82
N THR A 42 8.03 -0.36 -3.49
CA THR A 42 8.42 0.32 -4.74
C THR A 42 9.62 1.26 -4.55
N ARG A 43 9.82 1.81 -3.35
CA ARG A 43 10.92 2.74 -3.07
C ARG A 43 12.20 2.07 -2.57
N CYS A 44 12.14 1.34 -1.46
CA CYS A 44 13.33 0.75 -0.83
C CYS A 44 13.72 -0.65 -1.33
N ASN A 45 12.90 -1.28 -2.18
CA ASN A 45 13.09 -2.66 -2.67
C ASN A 45 13.13 -3.74 -1.58
N MET A 46 12.70 -3.45 -0.35
CA MET A 46 12.49 -4.47 0.68
C MET A 46 11.14 -5.15 0.52
N VAL A 47 11.02 -6.37 1.02
CA VAL A 47 9.76 -7.12 1.05
C VAL A 47 8.86 -6.57 2.15
N LEU A 48 7.57 -6.38 1.85
CA LEU A 48 6.56 -5.94 2.82
C LEU A 48 6.33 -7.01 3.88
N SER A 49 6.70 -6.71 5.12
CA SER A 49 6.56 -7.61 6.27
C SER A 49 5.67 -7.06 7.40
N ASP A 50 5.42 -5.74 7.43
CA ASP A 50 4.67 -5.10 8.51
C ASP A 50 3.25 -4.70 8.10
N ARG A 51 2.27 -5.33 8.76
CA ARG A 51 0.84 -5.16 8.49
C ARG A 51 0.24 -3.89 9.11
N GLN A 52 0.93 -3.24 10.01
CA GLN A 52 0.44 -2.10 10.79
C GLN A 52 1.03 -0.76 10.33
N HIS A 53 2.09 -0.77 9.51
CA HIS A 53 2.73 0.46 9.04
C HIS A 53 2.77 0.64 7.52
N SER A 54 2.37 -0.37 6.75
CA SER A 54 2.40 -0.36 5.27
C SER A 54 1.58 0.76 4.64
N ALA A 55 1.95 1.14 3.42
CA ALA A 55 1.25 2.14 2.63
C ALA A 55 1.03 1.72 1.17
N GLN A 56 0.05 2.31 0.50
CA GLN A 56 -0.20 2.17 -0.93
C GLN A 56 -0.50 3.52 -1.57
N VAL A 57 -0.02 3.69 -2.81
CA VAL A 57 -0.45 4.77 -3.69
C VAL A 57 -1.17 4.15 -4.87
N ARG A 58 -2.40 4.58 -5.11
CA ARG A 58 -3.10 4.32 -6.37
C ARG A 58 -3.11 5.58 -7.22
N HIS A 59 -2.83 5.44 -8.51
CA HIS A 59 -3.06 6.49 -9.50
C HIS A 59 -4.02 6.00 -10.58
N THR A 60 -5.10 6.72 -10.79
CA THR A 60 -6.05 6.53 -11.87
C THR A 60 -5.91 7.69 -12.87
N PRO A 61 -5.26 7.48 -14.03
CA PRO A 61 -5.11 8.51 -15.04
C PRO A 61 -6.46 9.02 -15.57
N ALA A 62 -6.58 10.33 -15.81
CA ALA A 62 -7.79 10.93 -16.38
C ALA A 62 -8.04 10.53 -17.85
N ASP A 63 -7.03 9.97 -18.53
CA ASP A 63 -7.09 9.54 -19.92
C ASP A 63 -7.79 8.17 -20.14
N GLY A 64 -8.36 7.60 -19.07
CA GLY A 64 -9.12 6.35 -19.12
C GLY A 64 -8.27 5.08 -19.07
N ARG A 65 -6.95 5.20 -18.86
CA ARG A 65 -6.10 4.04 -18.58
C ARG A 65 -6.45 3.41 -17.22
N LEU A 66 -6.16 2.12 -17.09
CA LEU A 66 -6.35 1.37 -15.85
C LEU A 66 -5.53 1.98 -14.71
N SER A 67 -6.10 1.94 -13.51
CA SER A 67 -5.42 2.42 -12.32
C SER A 67 -4.23 1.52 -11.95
N GLN A 68 -3.21 2.12 -11.37
CA GLN A 68 -1.99 1.45 -10.97
C GLN A 68 -1.78 1.60 -9.47
N VAL A 69 -1.45 0.50 -8.81
CA VAL A 69 -1.16 0.50 -7.36
C VAL A 69 0.32 0.23 -7.13
N LYS A 70 0.93 1.08 -6.32
CA LYS A 70 2.28 0.92 -5.79
C LYS A 70 2.19 0.64 -4.29
N LYS A 71 3.00 -0.30 -3.82
CA LYS A 71 3.03 -0.77 -2.44
C LYS A 71 4.31 -0.29 -1.76
N PHE A 72 4.21 0.02 -0.47
CA PHE A 72 5.28 0.62 0.31
C PHE A 72 5.33 0.03 1.72
N ASP A 73 6.55 -0.10 2.22
CA ASP A 73 6.84 -0.73 3.52
C ASP A 73 6.40 0.14 4.70
N ASP A 74 6.46 1.46 4.54
CA ASP A 74 5.82 2.41 5.42
C ASP A 74 5.39 3.71 4.74
N LEU A 75 4.70 4.58 5.49
CA LEU A 75 4.23 5.89 5.02
C LEU A 75 5.37 6.76 4.44
N GLY A 76 6.54 6.76 5.08
CA GLY A 76 7.66 7.57 4.63
C GLY A 76 8.13 7.15 3.23
N CYS A 77 8.13 5.84 2.97
CA CYS A 77 8.35 5.32 1.63
C CYS A 77 7.34 5.79 0.59
N ALA A 78 6.06 5.79 0.92
CA ALA A 78 5.01 6.23 0.01
C ALA A 78 5.10 7.73 -0.30
N VAL A 79 5.25 8.56 0.72
CA VAL A 79 5.35 10.03 0.61
C VAL A 79 6.54 10.43 -0.27
N LEU A 80 7.74 9.95 0.06
CA LEU A 80 8.97 10.35 -0.64
C LEU A 80 8.98 9.88 -2.10
N TRP A 81 8.34 8.75 -2.39
CA TRP A 81 8.17 8.28 -3.77
C TRP A 81 7.10 9.07 -4.52
N LEU A 82 5.94 9.32 -3.90
CA LEU A 82 4.82 10.04 -4.51
C LEU A 82 5.23 11.47 -4.91
N ASP A 83 5.97 12.17 -4.06
CA ASP A 83 6.38 13.56 -4.31
C ASP A 83 7.29 13.72 -5.54
N GLN A 84 7.95 12.64 -5.96
CA GLN A 84 8.77 12.60 -7.18
C GLN A 84 7.95 12.37 -8.46
N GLN A 85 6.65 12.08 -8.34
CA GLN A 85 5.80 11.80 -9.49
C GLN A 85 5.24 13.09 -10.07
N PRO A 86 5.24 13.26 -11.41
CA PRO A 86 4.68 14.47 -12.04
C PRO A 86 3.16 14.59 -11.86
N TRP A 87 2.50 13.48 -11.58
CA TRP A 87 1.05 13.34 -11.43
C TRP A 87 0.60 13.30 -9.96
N ARG A 88 1.48 13.57 -9.00
CA ARG A 88 1.21 13.39 -7.56
C ARG A 88 -0.02 14.15 -7.03
N ASP A 89 -0.36 15.25 -7.72
CA ASP A 89 -1.44 16.17 -7.38
C ASP A 89 -2.70 15.92 -8.25
N ASP A 90 -2.70 14.88 -9.10
CA ASP A 90 -3.86 14.49 -9.89
C ASP A 90 -5.02 14.04 -8.98
N ALA A 91 -6.26 14.38 -9.36
CA ALA A 91 -7.45 13.99 -8.62
C ALA A 91 -7.66 12.47 -8.51
N GLY A 92 -7.03 11.69 -9.40
CA GLY A 92 -7.06 10.22 -9.39
C GLY A 92 -6.03 9.58 -8.46
N VAL A 93 -5.31 10.35 -7.63
CA VAL A 93 -4.34 9.83 -6.66
C VAL A 93 -5.04 9.52 -5.34
N GLU A 94 -4.99 8.24 -4.94
CA GLU A 94 -5.38 7.80 -3.61
C GLU A 94 -4.13 7.39 -2.82
N LEU A 95 -4.05 7.80 -1.55
CA LEU A 95 -2.97 7.43 -0.65
C LEU A 95 -3.55 6.71 0.57
N TRP A 96 -3.14 5.47 0.75
CA TRP A 96 -3.63 4.58 1.80
C TRP A 96 -2.50 4.21 2.75
N VAL A 97 -2.82 4.11 4.03
CA VAL A 97 -1.92 3.64 5.08
C VAL A 97 -2.68 2.66 5.97
N THR A 98 -1.99 1.69 6.55
CA THR A 98 -2.61 0.78 7.52
C THR A 98 -2.71 1.45 8.89
N ASP A 99 -3.85 1.28 9.58
CA ASP A 99 -4.03 1.69 10.97
C ASP A 99 -3.12 0.85 11.88
N GLN A 100 -2.37 1.53 12.75
CA GLN A 100 -1.36 0.92 13.60
C GLN A 100 -1.91 -0.11 14.59
N HIS A 101 -3.21 -0.09 14.88
CA HIS A 101 -3.81 -0.99 15.88
C HIS A 101 -4.24 -2.31 15.25
N ASN A 102 -4.85 -2.27 14.06
CA ASN A 102 -5.54 -3.42 13.48
C ASN A 102 -5.14 -3.74 12.04
N GLY A 103 -4.27 -2.93 11.41
CA GLY A 103 -3.82 -3.12 10.04
C GLY A 103 -4.87 -2.83 8.97
N ALA A 104 -6.02 -2.24 9.34
CA ALA A 104 -7.04 -1.84 8.38
C ALA A 104 -6.54 -0.66 7.54
N TRP A 105 -6.84 -0.66 6.25
CA TRP A 105 -6.49 0.47 5.39
C TRP A 105 -7.37 1.68 5.67
N ILE A 106 -6.73 2.84 5.80
CA ILE A 106 -7.36 4.15 6.03
C ILE A 106 -6.75 5.17 5.07
N ASP A 107 -7.51 6.22 4.76
CA ASP A 107 -7.02 7.32 3.93
C ASP A 107 -5.92 8.07 4.70
N ALA A 108 -4.71 8.07 4.15
CA ALA A 108 -3.55 8.68 4.76
C ALA A 108 -3.68 10.20 4.89
N ARG A 109 -4.43 10.87 3.99
CA ARG A 109 -4.57 12.33 4.02
C ARG A 109 -5.48 12.80 5.14
N THR A 110 -6.36 11.94 5.64
CA THR A 110 -7.29 12.23 6.75
C THR A 110 -6.94 11.52 8.06
N ALA A 111 -5.95 10.64 8.05
CA ALA A 111 -5.44 9.96 9.24
C ALA A 111 -4.69 10.92 10.19
N HIS A 112 -4.57 10.47 11.44
CA HIS A 112 -3.74 11.07 12.48
C HIS A 112 -2.53 10.17 12.76
N TYR A 113 -1.38 10.78 13.05
CA TYR A 113 -0.11 10.06 13.15
C TYR A 113 0.52 10.21 14.52
N VAL A 114 0.82 9.07 15.15
CA VAL A 114 1.59 9.02 16.39
C VAL A 114 3.07 8.84 16.05
N THR A 115 3.92 9.65 16.65
CA THR A 115 5.38 9.57 16.48
C THR A 115 6.03 8.54 17.41
N GLY A 116 7.29 8.18 17.16
CA GLY A 116 8.08 7.30 18.01
C GLY A 116 7.76 5.81 17.85
N LYS A 117 7.11 5.43 16.74
CA LYS A 117 6.84 4.02 16.42
C LYS A 117 8.07 3.35 15.81
N GLN A 118 8.14 2.03 15.91
CA GLN A 118 9.13 1.26 15.16
C GLN A 118 8.49 0.88 13.83
N THR A 119 8.89 1.56 12.75
CA THR A 119 8.45 1.24 11.39
C THR A 119 9.59 0.57 10.61
N PRO A 120 9.31 -0.23 9.57
CA PRO A 120 10.34 -0.93 8.80
C PRO A 120 11.48 -0.02 8.31
N MET A 121 11.15 1.20 7.86
CA MET A 121 12.12 2.18 7.37
C MET A 121 12.44 3.29 8.38
N GLN A 122 12.08 3.10 9.65
CA GLN A 122 12.41 4.00 10.77
C GLN A 122 11.93 5.46 10.62
N TYR A 123 10.88 5.71 9.83
CA TYR A 123 10.22 7.03 9.80
C TYR A 123 9.38 7.31 11.05
N GLY A 124 9.08 6.29 11.84
CA GLY A 124 8.61 6.50 13.21
C GLY A 124 7.14 6.90 13.35
N LEU A 125 6.32 6.65 12.32
CA LEU A 125 4.92 7.08 12.28
C LEU A 125 3.96 5.88 12.28
N GLY A 126 3.04 5.85 13.24
CA GLY A 126 1.88 4.96 13.25
C GLY A 126 0.61 5.73 12.95
N ALA A 127 -0.15 5.29 11.95
CA ALA A 127 -1.39 5.94 11.53
C ALA A 127 -2.59 5.46 12.34
N GLN A 128 -3.58 6.32 12.55
CA GLN A 128 -4.85 5.96 13.19
C GLN A 128 -5.98 6.89 12.73
N THR A 129 -7.22 6.41 12.80
CA THR A 129 -8.40 7.23 12.44
C THR A 129 -8.76 8.31 13.46
N GLN A 130 -8.43 8.10 14.74
CA GLN A 130 -8.82 9.01 15.82
C GLN A 130 -7.73 10.03 16.11
N ALA A 131 -8.11 11.30 16.26
CA ALA A 131 -7.21 12.31 16.78
C ALA A 131 -6.84 12.00 18.24
N GLY A 132 -5.60 12.33 18.62
CA GLY A 132 -5.12 12.21 19.99
C GLY A 132 -4.19 13.36 20.36
N ALA A 133 -3.94 13.51 21.66
CA ALA A 133 -2.97 14.50 22.15
C ALA A 133 -1.59 14.24 21.52
N GLY A 134 -1.04 15.24 20.85
CA GLY A 134 0.28 15.15 20.20
C GLY A 134 0.33 14.33 18.91
N THR A 135 -0.83 13.92 18.37
CA THR A 135 -0.87 13.34 17.01
C THR A 135 -0.61 14.42 15.96
N LEU A 136 0.05 14.04 14.87
CA LEU A 136 0.26 14.88 13.70
C LEU A 136 -0.89 14.68 12.71
N ASP A 137 -1.28 15.73 12.00
CA ASP A 137 -2.05 15.58 10.77
C ASP A 137 -1.13 15.12 9.62
N PHE A 138 -1.70 14.88 8.44
CA PHE A 138 -0.94 14.43 7.29
C PHE A 138 0.15 15.41 6.85
N THR A 139 -0.08 16.72 6.95
CA THR A 139 0.91 17.73 6.56
C THR A 139 2.11 17.69 7.49
N ALA A 140 1.89 17.69 8.80
CA ALA A 140 2.96 17.59 9.79
C ALA A 140 3.65 16.20 9.76
N ALA A 141 2.92 15.13 9.44
CA ALA A 141 3.51 13.81 9.20
C ALA A 141 4.43 13.79 7.97
N ARG A 142 4.03 14.45 6.88
CA ARG A 142 4.88 14.62 5.68
C ARG A 142 6.16 15.39 6.02
N GLU A 143 6.07 16.48 6.76
CA GLU A 143 7.24 17.23 7.23
C GLU A 143 8.15 16.37 8.13
N HIS A 144 7.56 15.57 9.02
CA HIS A 144 8.29 14.61 9.85
C HIS A 144 9.11 13.64 8.98
N VAL A 145 8.50 13.07 7.94
CA VAL A 145 9.17 12.16 7.00
C VAL A 145 10.40 12.81 6.38
N TYR A 146 10.27 14.03 5.85
CA TYR A 146 11.39 14.75 5.24
C TYR A 146 12.50 15.09 6.24
N ARG A 147 12.13 15.48 7.47
CA ARG A 147 13.11 15.73 8.53
C ARG A 147 13.90 14.47 8.87
N VAL A 148 13.25 13.32 8.99
CA VAL A 148 13.93 12.02 9.23
C VAL A 148 14.81 11.66 8.04
N GLU A 149 14.33 11.83 6.81
CA GLU A 149 15.10 11.57 5.59
C GLU A 149 16.41 12.36 5.55
N GLN A 150 16.33 13.66 5.82
CA GLN A 150 17.49 14.56 5.87
C GLN A 150 18.44 14.25 7.02
N GLN A 151 17.96 13.65 8.10
CA GLN A 151 18.79 13.37 9.28
C GLN A 151 19.55 12.04 9.15
N PHE A 152 18.91 11.01 8.59
CA PHE A 152 19.41 9.63 8.70
C PHE A 152 19.70 8.95 7.37
N ASN A 153 19.10 9.40 6.26
CA ASN A 153 19.16 8.68 4.99
C ASN A 153 19.98 9.39 3.90
N VAL A 154 20.72 10.45 4.26
CA VAL A 154 21.64 11.17 3.35
C VAL A 154 22.87 10.32 2.95
N HIS A 155 23.04 9.14 3.52
CA HIS A 155 24.22 8.29 3.31
C HIS A 155 24.03 7.16 2.29
N GLY A 156 22.87 7.07 1.62
CA GLY A 156 22.54 5.97 0.71
C GLY A 156 22.81 6.19 -0.79
N GLY A 157 23.26 7.38 -1.22
CA GLY A 157 23.48 7.63 -2.65
C GLY A 157 24.27 8.91 -2.93
N ASN A 158 25.56 8.73 -3.21
CA ASN A 158 26.54 9.69 -3.73
C ASN A 158 27.14 10.73 -2.76
N LEU A 159 28.48 10.72 -2.74
CA LEU A 159 29.43 11.67 -2.15
C LEU A 159 29.42 13.06 -2.82
N GLU A 160 28.28 13.53 -3.30
CA GLU A 160 28.16 14.87 -3.89
C GLU A 160 26.97 15.59 -3.25
N HIS A 161 27.29 16.54 -2.37
CA HIS A 161 26.32 17.45 -1.77
C HIS A 161 25.50 18.15 -2.85
N ARG A 162 24.27 17.70 -3.05
CA ARG A 162 23.24 18.49 -3.72
C ARG A 162 22.33 19.05 -2.64
N GLU A 163 22.27 20.38 -2.58
CA GLU A 163 21.33 21.15 -1.77
C GLU A 163 19.93 20.48 -1.80
N PRO A 164 19.30 20.21 -0.65
CA PRO A 164 17.95 19.64 -0.64
C PRO A 164 16.98 20.59 -1.36
N PRO A 165 16.03 20.06 -2.16
CA PRO A 165 15.01 20.90 -2.77
C PRO A 165 14.24 21.64 -1.68
N ALA A 166 14.02 22.94 -1.90
CA ALA A 166 13.21 23.75 -1.01
C ALA A 166 11.82 23.10 -0.83
N LEU A 167 11.36 23.03 0.42
CA LEU A 167 10.01 22.57 0.74
C LEU A 167 9.01 23.41 -0.08
N PRO A 168 8.06 22.78 -0.81
CA PRO A 168 7.07 23.54 -1.55
C PRO A 168 6.25 24.39 -0.59
N ALA A 169 6.04 25.66 -0.95
CA ALA A 169 5.22 26.58 -0.17
C ALA A 169 3.80 26.03 -0.05
N ILE A 170 3.32 25.96 1.19
CA ILE A 170 1.92 25.69 1.51
C ILE A 170 1.09 26.92 1.08
N ASN A 171 0.17 26.73 0.14
CA ASN A 171 -0.91 27.68 -0.15
C ASN A 171 -2.21 27.13 0.45
#